data_AF-A0A6S6XZ71-F1
#
_entry.id   AF-A0A6S6XZ71-F1
#
_cell.length_a   1.000
_cell.length_b   1.000
_cell.length_c   1.000
_cell.angle_alpha   90.00
_cell.angle_beta   90.00
_cell.angle_gamma   90.00
#
_symmetry.space_group_name_H-M   'P 1'
#
loop_
_entity.id
_entity.type
_entity.pdbx_description
1 polymer ?
#
loop_
_entity_poly.entity_id
_entity_poly.type
_entity_poly.pdbx_seq_one_letter_code
_entity_poly.pdbx_strand_id
1 'polypeptide(L)'
;MHGRRRRVFCASLADVFDNEAPDAWRADLFALIEAHPHLDWLLLTKRIGNVRTMAPAAGLPANVWLGATMVNQSEYDRDVHKLLAVEASV
;
A
#
# COMPACT_ATOMS: atom_id res chain seq x y z
N MET A 1 7.57 22.36 14.53
CA MET A 1 7.05 21.35 13.59
C MET A 1 7.78 21.47 12.25
N HIS A 2 8.34 20.39 11.70
CA HIS A 2 9.35 20.43 10.61
C HIS A 2 8.82 20.69 9.18
N GLY A 3 7.69 21.38 8.98
CA GLY A 3 7.20 21.78 7.63
C GLY A 3 6.89 20.65 6.62
N ARG A 4 7.04 19.38 7.00
CA ARG A 4 6.84 18.19 6.14
C ARG A 4 5.87 17.19 6.76
N ARG A 5 5.21 16.39 5.91
CA ARG A 5 4.47 15.19 6.31
C ARG A 5 5.42 14.18 6.95
N ARG A 6 4.91 13.43 7.93
CA ARG A 6 5.68 12.40 8.65
C ARG A 6 5.35 11.07 8.00
N ARG A 7 6.38 10.25 7.80
CA ARG A 7 6.23 8.93 7.19
C ARG A 7 5.99 7.90 8.27
N VAL A 8 4.99 7.06 8.07
CA VAL A 8 4.66 5.91 8.92
C VAL A 8 4.88 4.66 8.09
N PHE A 9 5.71 3.75 8.60
CA PHE A 9 5.75 2.39 8.08
C PHE A 9 4.63 1.59 8.74
N CYS A 10 3.64 1.19 7.95
CA CYS A 10 2.46 0.49 8.43
C CYS A 10 2.60 -1.01 8.22
N ALA A 11 1.97 -1.80 9.11
CA ALA A 11 1.91 -3.26 9.01
C ALA A 11 3.31 -3.90 8.94
N SER A 12 4.22 -3.54 9.86
CA SER A 12 5.61 -4.01 9.84
C SER A 12 5.80 -5.53 9.88
N LEU A 13 4.78 -6.27 10.36
CA LEU A 13 4.75 -7.74 10.43
C LEU A 13 3.55 -8.34 9.67
N ALA A 14 2.85 -7.56 8.84
CA ALA A 14 1.66 -8.00 8.12
C ALA A 14 1.69 -7.56 6.65
N ASP A 15 0.76 -8.06 5.85
CA ASP A 15 0.57 -7.66 4.45
C ASP A 15 -0.88 -7.17 4.28
N VAL A 16 -1.05 -5.89 3.98
CA VAL A 16 -2.38 -5.24 3.83
C VAL A 16 -3.21 -5.88 2.71
N PHE A 17 -2.53 -6.49 1.72
CA PHE A 17 -3.14 -7.10 0.55
C PHE A 17 -3.08 -8.64 0.60
N ASP A 18 -2.97 -9.20 1.80
CA ASP A 18 -3.22 -10.62 2.05
C ASP A 18 -4.70 -10.96 1.86
N ASN A 19 -4.98 -11.98 1.05
CA ASN A 19 -6.33 -12.46 0.78
C ASN A 19 -6.88 -13.39 1.87
N GLU A 20 -6.04 -13.82 2.81
CA GLU A 20 -6.48 -14.60 3.97
C GLU A 20 -7.02 -13.72 5.11
N ALA A 21 -6.66 -12.43 5.12
CA ALA A 21 -7.15 -11.47 6.09
C ALA A 21 -8.59 -11.02 5.74
N PRO A 22 -9.49 -10.84 6.74
CA PRO A 22 -10.84 -10.33 6.49
C PRO A 22 -10.83 -8.94 5.83
N ASP A 23 -11.66 -8.76 4.80
CA ASP A 23 -11.75 -7.49 4.06
C ASP A 23 -12.09 -6.28 4.95
N ALA A 24 -12.85 -6.49 6.03
CA ALA A 24 -13.22 -5.45 6.98
C ALA A 24 -11.99 -4.75 7.59
N TRP A 25 -10.93 -5.50 7.91
CA TRP A 25 -9.72 -4.91 8.50
C TRP A 25 -8.98 -4.01 7.51
N ARG A 26 -9.02 -4.36 6.23
CA ARG A 26 -8.45 -3.54 5.15
C ARG A 26 -9.26 -2.25 4.98
N ALA A 27 -10.59 -2.35 5.03
CA ALA A 27 -11.47 -1.19 4.97
C ALA A 27 -11.23 -0.23 6.15
N ASP A 28 -11.14 -0.76 7.38
CA ASP A 28 -10.84 0.04 8.57
C ASP A 28 -9.48 0.75 8.47
N LEU A 29 -8.45 0.07 7.94
CA LEU A 29 -7.15 0.67 7.72
C LEU A 29 -7.20 1.81 6.69
N PHE A 30 -7.88 1.64 5.56
CA PHE A 30 -7.98 2.70 4.56
C PHE A 30 -8.77 3.91 5.08
N ALA A 31 -9.84 3.69 5.86
CA ALA A 31 -10.55 4.77 6.55
C ALA A 31 -9.64 5.53 7.53
N LEU A 32 -8.76 4.81 8.25
CA LEU A 32 -7.77 5.43 9.14
C LEU A 32 -6.76 6.27 8.36
N ILE A 33 -6.26 5.77 7.23
CA ILE A 33 -5.29 6.49 6.37
C ILE A 33 -5.90 7.79 5.85
N GLU A 34 -7.14 7.75 5.36
CA GLU A 34 -7.86 8.92 4.84
C GLU A 34 -8.12 9.97 5.93
N ALA A 35 -8.44 9.54 7.16
CA ALA A 35 -8.63 10.44 8.29
C ALA A 35 -7.35 11.18 8.73
N HIS A 36 -6.17 10.72 8.29
CA HIS A 36 -4.86 11.27 8.69
C HIS A 36 -4.04 11.77 7.47
N PRO A 37 -4.50 12.80 6.75
CA PRO A 37 -3.85 13.29 5.52
C PRO A 37 -2.47 13.96 5.75
N HIS A 38 -2.11 14.22 7.02
CA HIS A 38 -0.85 14.83 7.43
C HIS A 38 0.31 13.80 7.60
N LEU A 39 0.03 12.53 7.33
CA LEU A 39 0.99 11.42 7.33
C LEU A 39 1.14 10.84 5.91
N ASP A 40 2.36 10.46 5.54
CA ASP A 40 2.61 9.55 4.42
C ASP A 40 2.64 8.12 4.95
N TRP A 41 1.84 7.22 4.38
CA TRP A 41 1.75 5.82 4.82
C TRP A 41 2.50 4.92 3.85
N LEU A 42 3.63 4.37 4.27
CA LEU A 42 4.36 3.37 3.51
C LEU A 42 3.71 1.99 3.70
N LEU A 43 3.12 1.46 2.64
CA LEU A 43 2.56 0.12 2.56
C LEU A 43 3.46 -0.75 1.67
N LEU A 44 3.95 -1.87 2.20
CA LEU A 44 4.74 -2.84 1.46
C LEU A 44 3.99 -4.17 1.37
N THR A 45 4.00 -4.79 0.19
CA THR A 45 3.31 -6.07 -0.04
C THR A 45 4.17 -7.05 -0.81
N LYS A 46 4.00 -8.35 -0.54
CA LYS A 46 4.54 -9.45 -1.36
C LYS A 46 3.58 -9.85 -2.48
N ARG A 47 2.37 -9.28 -2.49
CA ARG A 47 1.24 -9.66 -3.36
C ARG A 47 0.75 -8.49 -4.18
N ILE A 48 1.66 -7.83 -4.92
CA ILE A 48 1.32 -6.64 -5.71
C ILE A 48 0.16 -6.87 -6.71
N GLY A 49 -0.04 -8.10 -7.18
CA GLY A 49 -1.17 -8.47 -8.03
C GLY A 49 -2.55 -8.27 -7.40
N ASN A 50 -2.64 -8.32 -6.06
CA ASN A 50 -3.90 -8.14 -5.33
C ASN A 50 -4.28 -6.67 -5.16
N VAL A 51 -3.33 -5.74 -5.27
CA VAL A 51 -3.57 -4.33 -4.91
C VAL A 51 -4.72 -3.73 -5.71
N ARG A 52 -4.78 -3.97 -7.03
CA ARG A 52 -5.83 -3.40 -7.88
C ARG A 52 -7.24 -3.86 -7.50
N THR A 53 -7.40 -5.11 -7.06
CA THR A 53 -8.71 -5.67 -6.71
C THR A 53 -9.10 -5.36 -5.27
N MET A 54 -8.12 -5.06 -4.42
CA MET A 54 -8.30 -4.86 -2.98
C MET A 54 -8.19 -3.40 -2.54
N ALA A 55 -7.79 -2.48 -3.43
CA ALA A 55 -7.80 -1.05 -3.16
C ALA A 55 -9.25 -0.52 -3.04
N PRO A 56 -9.45 0.63 -2.36
CA PRO A 56 -10.75 1.30 -2.38
C PRO A 56 -11.21 1.59 -3.81
N ALA A 57 -12.53 1.63 -4.02
CA ALA A 57 -13.10 1.88 -5.35
C ALA A 57 -12.66 3.24 -5.95
N ALA A 58 -12.33 4.21 -5.11
CA ALA A 58 -11.81 5.51 -5.50
C ALA A 58 -10.29 5.52 -5.83
N GLY A 59 -9.62 4.37 -5.72
CA GLY A 59 -8.17 4.24 -5.81
C GLY A 59 -7.48 4.33 -4.46
N LEU A 60 -6.14 4.24 -4.47
CA LEU A 60 -5.36 4.42 -3.25
C LEU A 60 -5.40 5.90 -2.82
N PRO A 61 -5.54 6.18 -1.51
CA PRO A 61 -5.44 7.55 -1.01
C PRO A 61 -4.13 8.22 -1.44
N ALA A 62 -4.17 9.52 -1.74
CA ALA A 62 -3.00 10.30 -2.17
C ALA A 62 -1.89 10.41 -1.11
N ASN A 63 -2.12 9.85 0.08
CA ASN A 63 -1.15 9.74 1.15
C ASN A 63 -0.63 8.32 1.39
N VAL A 64 -0.82 7.42 0.43
CA VAL A 64 -0.25 6.07 0.41
C VAL A 64 0.98 6.02 -0.50
N TRP A 65 2.12 5.71 0.11
CA TRP A 65 3.33 5.30 -0.59
C TRP A 65 3.32 3.78 -0.72
N LEU A 66 3.01 3.27 -1.91
CA LEU A 66 2.99 1.83 -2.17
C LEU A 66 4.38 1.33 -2.62
N GLY A 67 4.81 0.22 -2.04
CA GLY A 67 5.95 -0.57 -2.53
C GLY A 67 5.62 -2.05 -2.57
N ALA A 68 6.46 -2.81 -3.28
CA ALA A 68 6.36 -4.25 -3.35
C ALA A 68 7.71 -4.90 -3.03
N THR A 69 7.67 -6.08 -2.43
CA THR A 69 8.85 -6.90 -2.17
C THR A 69 9.11 -7.80 -3.37
N MET A 70 10.30 -7.67 -3.96
CA MET A 70 10.85 -8.63 -4.94
C MET A 70 12.26 -8.99 -4.48
N VAL A 71 12.50 -10.26 -4.13
CA VAL A 71 13.79 -10.66 -3.53
C VAL A 71 14.81 -11.19 -4.54
N ASN A 72 14.40 -11.33 -5.80
CA ASN A 72 15.24 -11.80 -6.90
C ASN A 72 14.75 -11.24 -8.24
N GLN A 73 15.55 -11.45 -9.29
CA GLN A 73 15.26 -10.95 -10.63
C GLN A 73 13.98 -11.54 -11.23
N SER A 74 13.71 -12.83 -11.01
CA SER A 74 12.50 -13.50 -11.53
C SER A 74 11.22 -12.89 -10.96
N GLU A 75 11.20 -12.59 -9.66
CA GLU A 75 10.10 -11.86 -9.03
C GLU A 75 10.00 -10.42 -9.54
N TYR A 76 11.12 -9.71 -9.69
CA TYR A 76 11.14 -8.36 -10.25
C TYR A 76 10.51 -8.33 -11.64
N ASP A 77 10.95 -9.20 -12.56
CA ASP A 77 10.43 -9.26 -13.93
C ASP A 77 8.92 -9.57 -13.95
N ARG A 78 8.48 -10.48 -13.08
CA ARG A 78 7.07 -10.86 -12.93
C ARG A 78 6.19 -9.76 -12.34
N ASP A 79 6.71 -8.90 -11.46
CA ASP A 79 5.87 -8.07 -10.58
C ASP A 79 6.09 -6.57 -10.70
N VAL A 80 7.24 -6.10 -11.18
CA VAL A 80 7.54 -4.66 -11.27
C VAL A 80 6.52 -3.92 -12.13
N HIS A 81 6.10 -4.51 -13.24
CA HIS A 81 5.10 -3.91 -14.13
C HIS A 81 3.73 -3.77 -13.47
N LYS A 82 3.39 -4.64 -12.50
CA LYS A 82 2.15 -4.53 -11.71
C LYS A 82 2.23 -3.35 -10.76
N LEU A 83 3.38 -3.15 -10.10
CA LEU A 83 3.63 -2.00 -9.23
C LEU A 83 3.55 -0.69 -10.02
N LEU A 84 4.27 -0.61 -11.14
CA LEU A 84 4.33 0.60 -11.98
C LEU A 84 2.98 0.99 -12.57
N ALA A 85 2.05 0.04 -12.70
CA ALA A 85 0.73 0.29 -13.24
C ALA A 85 -0.27 0.79 -12.19
N VAL A 86 0.02 0.64 -10.89
CA VAL A 86 -0.84 1.17 -9.82
C VAL A 86 -0.60 2.67 -9.67
N GLU A 87 -1.68 3.46 -9.74
CA GLU A 87 -1.63 4.89 -9.43
C GLU A 87 -1.49 5.05 -7.91
N ALA A 88 -0.26 5.36 -7.46
CA ALA A 88 0.08 5.71 -6.09
C ALA A 88 0.96 6.97 -6.09
N SER A 89 0.93 7.73 -5.01
CA SER A 89 1.59 9.04 -4.92
C SER A 89 2.16 9.25 -3.52
N VAL A 90 3.44 9.70 -3.42
CA VAL A 90 4.05 10.42 -2.29
C VAL A 90 5.27 11.19 -2.80
#